data_AF-A0A6V7RJJ0-F1
#
_entry.id   AF-A0A6V7RJJ0-F1
#
_cell.length_a   1.000
_cell.length_b   1.000
_cell.length_c   1.000
_cell.angle_alpha   90.00
_cell.angle_beta   90.00
_cell.angle_gamma   90.00
#
_symmetry.space_group_name_H-M   'P 1'
#
loop_
_entity.id
_entity.type
_entity.pdbx_description
1 polymer ?
#
loop_
_entity_poly.entity_id
_entity_poly.type
_entity_poly.pdbx_seq_one_letter_code
_entity_poly.pdbx_strand_id
1 'polypeptide(L)'
;MKLQNDQGKTNALELEKDIAEFNGETHKVKIHDGDITKAGHISVNTLNIKEDYLDTIITRFENRNRKVDKYPGFTGFCLINKDNTISVLTGFENREKFDEWVASTAYQEGHQQKQDRSEQQGSEYLVDRPIREHYSVIG
;
A
#
# COMPACT_ATOMS: atom_id res chain seq x y z
N MET A 1 -7.80 12.08 -6.60
CA MET A 1 -8.27 12.37 -5.23
C MET A 1 -7.20 13.11 -4.46
N LYS A 2 -7.59 14.05 -3.59
CA LYS A 2 -6.65 14.83 -2.77
C LYS A 2 -6.44 14.14 -1.43
N LEU A 3 -5.19 14.07 -1.01
CA LEU A 3 -4.72 13.35 0.16
C LEU A 3 -4.01 14.31 1.09
N GLN A 4 -4.18 14.15 2.39
CA GLN A 4 -3.42 14.87 3.42
C GLN A 4 -2.81 13.86 4.39
N ASN A 5 -1.50 13.94 4.61
CA ASN A 5 -0.83 13.11 5.59
C ASN A 5 -0.95 13.69 7.01
N ASP A 6 -0.49 12.92 8.00
CA ASP A 6 -0.52 13.31 9.42
C ASP A 6 0.31 14.58 9.74
N GLN A 7 1.19 15.02 8.82
CA GLN A 7 1.97 16.26 8.93
C GLN A 7 1.29 17.46 8.25
N GLY A 8 0.09 17.27 7.70
CA GLY A 8 -0.65 18.30 6.98
C GLY A 8 -0.19 18.53 5.53
N LYS A 9 0.82 17.80 5.04
CA LYS A 9 1.27 17.85 3.65
C LYS A 9 0.19 17.26 2.75
N THR A 10 -0.13 17.97 1.68
CA THR A 10 -1.10 17.53 0.69
C THR A 10 -0.43 16.87 -0.50
N ASN A 11 -1.10 15.86 -1.05
CA ASN A 11 -0.72 15.12 -2.25
C ASN A 11 -1.97 14.84 -3.09
N ALA A 12 -1.77 14.42 -4.34
CA ALA A 12 -2.83 13.90 -5.17
C ALA A 12 -2.51 12.44 -5.55
N LEU A 13 -3.56 11.63 -5.65
CA LEU A 13 -3.54 10.33 -6.27
C LEU A 13 -4.49 10.36 -7.46
N GLU A 14 -3.97 10.21 -8.67
CA GLU A 14 -4.76 10.08 -9.89
C GLU A 14 -4.51 8.69 -10.45
N LEU A 15 -5.59 7.94 -10.70
CA LEU A 15 -5.52 6.55 -11.14
C LEU A 15 -6.18 6.43 -12.51
N GLU A 16 -5.39 6.01 -13.48
CA GLU A 16 -5.86 5.52 -14.76
C GLU A 16 -5.66 3.99 -14.82
N LYS A 17 -5.97 3.39 -15.98
CA LYS A 17 -5.93 1.93 -16.13
C LYS A 17 -4.55 1.34 -15.86
N ASP A 18 -3.51 1.92 -16.46
CA ASP A 18 -2.14 1.37 -16.44
C ASP A 18 -1.14 2.34 -15.76
N ILE A 19 -1.58 3.54 -15.41
CA ILE A 19 -0.75 4.64 -14.90
C ILE A 19 -1.40 5.25 -13.65
N ALA A 20 -0.56 5.63 -12.69
CA ALA A 20 -0.96 6.40 -11.52
C ALA A 20 -0.02 7.59 -11.32
N GLU A 21 -0.57 8.78 -11.08
CA GLU A 21 0.21 9.92 -10.59
C GLU A 21 0.09 9.96 -9.07
N PHE A 22 1.23 9.83 -8.38
CA PHE A 22 1.30 9.85 -6.93
C PHE A 22 2.61 10.49 -6.46
N ASN A 23 2.52 11.38 -5.46
CA ASN A 23 3.65 12.17 -4.94
C ASN A 23 4.38 13.01 -6.03
N GLY A 24 3.67 13.42 -7.09
CA GLY A 24 4.25 14.17 -8.20
C GLY A 24 5.09 13.32 -9.15
N GLU A 25 4.93 12.00 -9.10
CA GLU A 25 5.62 11.05 -9.96
C GLU A 25 4.62 10.13 -10.66
N THR A 26 4.96 9.75 -11.89
CA THR A 26 4.24 8.74 -12.67
C THR A 26 4.68 7.33 -12.25
N HIS A 27 3.72 6.48 -11.92
CA HIS A 27 3.88 5.06 -11.59
C HIS A 27 3.09 4.20 -12.56
N LYS A 28 3.53 2.95 -12.75
CA LYS A 28 2.75 1.93 -13.46
C LYS A 28 1.81 1.25 -12.47
N VAL A 29 0.54 1.09 -12.84
CA VAL A 29 -0.41 0.29 -12.07
C VAL A 29 -0.17 -1.18 -12.37
N LYS A 30 0.06 -1.98 -11.33
CA LYS A 30 0.26 -3.44 -11.41
C LYS A 30 -0.97 -4.21 -10.97
N ILE A 31 -1.61 -3.73 -9.91
CA ILE A 31 -2.81 -4.34 -9.37
C ILE A 31 -3.77 -3.21 -9.03
N HIS A 32 -5.03 -3.38 -9.39
CA HIS A 32 -6.12 -2.51 -8.98
C HIS A 32 -7.34 -3.38 -8.67
N ASP A 33 -7.60 -3.59 -7.37
CA ASP A 33 -8.71 -4.38 -6.86
C ASP A 33 -9.63 -3.49 -6.01
N GLY A 34 -10.94 -3.56 -6.24
CA GLY A 34 -11.90 -2.69 -5.55
C GLY A 34 -11.90 -1.26 -6.10
N ASP A 35 -12.31 -0.30 -5.27
CA ASP A 35 -12.47 1.09 -5.64
C ASP A 35 -11.83 1.99 -4.56
N ILE A 36 -10.52 2.21 -4.70
CA ILE A 36 -9.75 3.02 -3.76
C ILE A 36 -10.18 4.50 -3.76
N THR A 37 -10.90 4.95 -4.81
CA THR A 37 -11.40 6.33 -4.88
C THR A 37 -12.51 6.62 -3.88
N LYS A 38 -13.14 5.57 -3.33
CA LYS A 38 -14.14 5.64 -2.25
C LYS A 38 -13.53 5.62 -0.85
N ALA A 39 -12.21 5.51 -0.72
CA ALA A 39 -11.56 5.53 0.58
C ALA A 39 -11.72 6.91 1.26
N GLY A 40 -11.91 6.92 2.57
CA GLY A 40 -11.68 8.09 3.42
C GLY A 40 -10.29 8.07 4.08
N HIS A 41 -9.65 6.90 4.10
CA HIS A 41 -8.29 6.71 4.59
C HIS A 41 -7.49 5.80 3.66
N ILE A 42 -6.25 6.18 3.36
CA ILE A 42 -5.33 5.37 2.53
C ILE A 42 -4.04 5.16 3.31
N SER A 43 -3.69 3.89 3.54
CA SER A 43 -2.36 3.51 3.99
C SER A 43 -1.49 3.20 2.79
N VAL A 44 -0.33 3.83 2.73
CA VAL A 44 0.67 3.63 1.68
C VAL A 44 1.91 3.02 2.30
N ASN A 45 2.34 1.87 1.78
CA ASN A 45 3.58 1.22 2.18
C ASN A 45 4.51 1.14 0.98
N THR A 46 5.55 1.97 1.01
CA THR A 46 6.56 2.09 -0.06
C THR A 46 7.76 1.22 0.27
N LEU A 47 8.17 0.39 -0.69
CA LEU A 47 9.24 -0.60 -0.57
C LEU A 47 10.23 -0.41 -1.71
N ASN A 48 11.49 -0.14 -1.38
CA ASN A 48 12.58 -0.18 -2.36
C ASN A 48 13.10 -1.62 -2.46
N ILE A 49 12.86 -2.24 -3.62
CA ILE A 49 13.20 -3.64 -3.88
C ILE A 49 14.56 -3.69 -4.58
N LYS A 50 15.35 -4.72 -4.30
CA LYS A 50 16.54 -5.03 -5.11
C LYS A 50 16.11 -5.51 -6.50
N GLU A 51 16.85 -5.11 -7.53
CA GLU A 51 16.48 -5.31 -8.94
C GLU A 51 16.04 -6.75 -9.27
N ASP A 52 16.79 -7.74 -8.78
CA ASP A 52 16.54 -9.18 -9.03
C ASP A 52 15.23 -9.72 -8.43
N TYR A 53 14.57 -8.94 -7.56
CA TYR A 53 13.43 -9.42 -6.78
C TYR A 53 12.12 -8.70 -7.09
N LEU A 54 12.13 -7.66 -7.93
CA LEU A 54 10.93 -6.86 -8.22
C LEU A 54 9.78 -7.73 -8.72
N ASP A 55 10.00 -8.53 -9.77
CA ASP A 55 8.98 -9.39 -10.36
C ASP A 55 8.47 -10.44 -9.37
N THR A 56 9.39 -11.04 -8.59
CA THR A 56 9.02 -12.01 -7.54
C THR A 56 8.09 -11.37 -6.50
N ILE A 57 8.37 -10.13 -6.09
CA ILE A 57 7.53 -9.42 -5.12
C ILE A 57 6.18 -9.02 -5.74
N ILE A 58 6.15 -8.56 -6.99
CA ILE A 58 4.89 -8.24 -7.70
C ILE A 58 4.02 -9.49 -7.79
N THR A 59 4.57 -10.63 -8.24
CA THR A 59 3.84 -11.90 -8.32
C THR A 59 3.33 -12.37 -6.96
N ARG A 60 4.06 -12.13 -5.86
CA ARG A 60 3.55 -12.42 -4.50
C ARG A 60 2.32 -11.58 -4.15
N PHE A 61 2.27 -10.31 -4.56
CA PHE A 61 1.10 -9.45 -4.33
C PHE A 61 -0.08 -9.82 -5.24
N GLU A 62 0.17 -10.26 -6.47
CA GLU A 62 -0.87 -10.79 -7.37
C GLU A 62 -1.54 -12.03 -6.77
N ASN A 63 -0.74 -12.91 -6.14
CA ASN A 63 -1.18 -14.13 -5.48
C ASN A 63 -1.52 -13.94 -4.00
N ARG A 64 -1.71 -12.70 -3.53
CA ARG A 64 -2.01 -12.44 -2.12
C ARG A 64 -3.30 -13.15 -1.70
N ASN A 65 -3.41 -13.50 -0.43
CA ASN A 65 -4.58 -14.22 0.11
C ASN A 65 -5.89 -13.38 0.11
N ARG A 66 -5.84 -12.11 -0.28
CA ARG A 66 -6.97 -11.16 -0.37
C ARG A 66 -7.84 -11.13 0.89
N LYS A 67 -7.25 -11.37 2.07
CA LYS A 67 -7.99 -11.38 3.34
C LYS A 67 -8.46 -9.98 3.74
N VAL A 68 -7.65 -8.96 3.48
CA VAL A 68 -8.00 -7.55 3.72
C VAL A 68 -9.21 -7.13 2.90
N ASP A 69 -9.37 -7.68 1.69
CA ASP A 69 -10.47 -7.37 0.78
C ASP A 69 -11.86 -7.71 1.36
N LYS A 70 -11.91 -8.58 2.39
CA LYS A 70 -13.14 -8.98 3.09
C LYS A 70 -13.34 -8.26 4.43
N TYR A 71 -12.41 -7.39 4.81
CA TYR A 71 -12.47 -6.70 6.10
C TYR A 71 -13.52 -5.56 6.04
N PRO A 72 -14.33 -5.37 7.09
CA PRO A 72 -15.27 -4.25 7.14
C PRO A 72 -14.58 -2.90 6.92
N GLY A 73 -15.13 -2.10 6.02
CA GLY A 73 -14.59 -0.80 5.67
C GLY A 73 -13.42 -0.82 4.68
N PHE A 74 -13.00 -1.97 4.16
CA PHE A 74 -12.10 -2.02 3.00
C PHE A 74 -12.78 -1.45 1.75
N THR A 75 -12.10 -0.57 1.03
CA THR A 75 -12.63 0.04 -0.20
C THR A 75 -11.86 -0.39 -1.44
N GLY A 76 -10.54 -0.50 -1.35
CA GLY A 76 -9.72 -0.90 -2.49
C GLY A 76 -8.26 -1.14 -2.16
N PHE A 77 -7.58 -1.80 -3.07
CA PHE A 77 -6.16 -2.12 -3.01
C PHE A 77 -5.53 -1.77 -4.36
N CYS A 78 -4.44 -1.02 -4.33
CA CYS A 78 -3.66 -0.71 -5.52
C CYS A 78 -2.18 -1.00 -5.27
N LEU A 79 -1.54 -1.66 -6.23
CA LEU A 79 -0.09 -1.79 -6.29
C LEU A 79 0.39 -0.97 -7.47
N ILE A 80 1.18 0.06 -7.19
CA ILE A 80 1.83 0.87 -8.21
C ILE A 80 3.35 0.72 -8.08
N ASN A 81 4.08 0.86 -9.18
CA ASN A 81 5.53 0.84 -9.14
C ASN A 81 6.18 1.89 -10.04
N LYS A 82 7.34 2.36 -9.61
CA LYS A 82 8.27 3.17 -10.38
C LYS A 82 9.65 2.56 -10.22
N ASP A 83 10.24 2.13 -11.34
CA ASP A 83 11.49 1.38 -11.35
C ASP A 83 11.41 0.19 -10.37
N ASN A 84 12.36 0.09 -9.42
CA ASN A 84 12.41 -0.95 -8.40
C ASN A 84 11.68 -0.58 -7.09
N THR A 85 10.99 0.56 -7.06
CA THR A 85 10.18 0.99 -5.92
C THR A 85 8.73 0.60 -6.16
N ILE A 86 8.14 -0.10 -5.20
CA ILE A 86 6.70 -0.41 -5.20
C ILE A 86 6.01 0.35 -4.08
N SER A 87 4.82 0.85 -4.37
CA SER A 87 3.94 1.47 -3.38
C SER A 87 2.66 0.63 -3.30
N VAL A 88 2.38 0.13 -2.09
CA VAL A 88 1.18 -0.64 -1.79
C VAL A 88 0.17 0.29 -1.13
N LEU A 89 -0.91 0.59 -1.83
CA LEU A 89 -1.98 1.45 -1.35
C LEU A 89 -3.16 0.59 -0.90
N THR A 90 -3.58 0.74 0.35
CA THR A 90 -4.76 0.06 0.89
C THR A 90 -5.74 1.11 1.39
N GLY A 91 -6.91 1.15 0.76
CA GLY A 91 -8.00 2.08 1.06
C GLY A 91 -8.99 1.50 2.06
N PHE A 92 -9.37 2.34 3.01
CA PHE A 92 -10.44 2.10 3.97
C PHE A 92 -11.43 3.28 3.98
N GLU A 93 -12.67 3.01 4.41
CA GLU A 93 -13.72 4.03 4.57
C GLU A 93 -13.28 5.17 5.50
N ASN A 94 -12.52 4.84 6.55
CA ASN A 94 -11.98 5.81 7.49
C ASN A 94 -10.78 5.23 8.27
N ARG A 95 -10.13 6.09 9.07
CA ARG A 95 -8.96 5.72 9.87
C ARG A 95 -9.27 4.64 10.92
N GLU A 96 -10.45 4.70 11.55
CA GLU A 96 -10.87 3.73 12.56
C GLU A 96 -10.93 2.31 12.00
N LYS A 97 -11.50 2.13 10.80
CA LYS A 97 -11.55 0.82 10.12
C LYS A 97 -10.17 0.28 9.75
N PHE A 98 -9.26 1.17 9.37
CA PHE A 98 -7.86 0.80 9.17
C PHE A 98 -7.20 0.36 10.48
N ASP A 99 -7.36 1.11 11.57
CA ASP A 99 -6.75 0.78 12.87
C ASP A 99 -7.32 -0.54 13.42
N GLU A 100 -8.63 -0.78 13.28
CA GLU A 100 -9.26 -2.08 13.58
C GLU A 100 -8.63 -3.23 12.78
N TRP A 101 -8.41 -3.03 11.47
CA TRP A 101 -7.75 -4.02 10.63
C TRP A 101 -6.32 -4.30 11.10
N VAL A 102 -5.52 -3.28 11.40
CA VAL A 102 -4.15 -3.43 11.92
C VAL A 102 -4.11 -4.22 13.22
N ALA A 103 -5.10 -4.02 14.10
CA ALA A 103 -5.24 -4.77 15.35
C ALA A 103 -5.77 -6.21 15.16
N SER A 104 -6.27 -6.55 13.97
CA SER A 104 -6.90 -7.84 13.70
C SER A 104 -5.90 -8.98 13.43
N THR A 105 -6.36 -10.22 13.63
CA THR A 105 -5.61 -11.42 13.24
C THR A 105 -5.40 -11.52 11.72
N ALA A 106 -6.28 -10.93 10.91
CA ALA A 106 -6.12 -10.91 9.46
C ALA A 106 -4.88 -10.10 9.03
N TYR A 107 -4.60 -8.99 9.72
CA TYR A 107 -3.36 -8.23 9.53
C TYR A 107 -2.16 -9.04 9.99
N GLN A 108 -2.24 -9.66 11.17
CA GLN A 108 -1.18 -10.52 11.69
C GLN A 108 -0.88 -11.68 10.72
N GLU A 109 -1.85 -12.43 10.22
CA GLU A 109 -1.57 -13.54 9.30
C GLU A 109 -0.98 -13.09 7.95
N GLY A 110 -1.35 -11.90 7.46
CA GLY A 110 -0.77 -11.32 6.25
C GLY A 110 0.62 -10.70 6.45
N HIS A 111 0.96 -10.32 7.68
CA HIS A 111 2.19 -9.59 8.03
C HIS A 111 3.10 -10.32 9.04
N GLN A 112 2.72 -11.50 9.53
CA GLN A 112 3.43 -12.32 10.52
C GLN A 112 4.76 -12.84 9.99
N GLN A 113 4.88 -13.00 8.66
CA GLN A 113 6.17 -13.32 8.05
C GLN A 113 7.14 -12.12 7.97
N LYS A 114 6.70 -10.88 8.29
CA LYS A 114 7.47 -9.65 8.03
C LYS A 114 7.90 -8.87 9.26
N GLN A 115 7.22 -8.94 10.42
CA GLN A 115 7.63 -8.17 11.60
C GLN A 115 9.01 -8.62 12.13
N ASP A 116 9.26 -9.93 12.28
CA ASP A 116 10.54 -10.42 12.80
C ASP A 116 11.73 -10.24 11.83
N ARG A 117 11.50 -10.26 10.51
CA ARG A 117 12.61 -10.16 9.54
C ARG A 117 12.94 -8.72 9.18
N SER A 118 11.94 -7.86 8.93
CA SER A 118 12.19 -6.52 8.37
C SER A 118 12.74 -5.48 9.37
N GLU A 119 12.54 -5.69 10.68
CA GLU A 119 12.95 -4.72 11.70
C GLU A 119 14.40 -4.90 12.18
N GLN A 120 14.94 -6.13 12.14
CA GLN A 120 16.27 -6.45 12.70
C GLN A 120 17.35 -6.86 11.66
N GLN A 121 16.97 -7.36 10.48
CA GLN A 121 17.91 -7.69 9.39
C GLN A 121 17.26 -7.28 8.08
N GLY A 122 17.71 -6.20 7.43
CA GLY A 122 17.16 -5.74 6.16
C GLY A 122 16.74 -6.93 5.28
N SER A 123 15.47 -7.00 4.91
CA SER A 123 14.92 -8.16 4.20
C SER A 123 15.80 -8.46 2.99
N GLU A 124 16.07 -9.73 2.69
CA GLU A 124 16.97 -10.11 1.59
C GLU A 124 16.62 -9.42 0.25
N TYR A 125 15.34 -9.04 0.10
CA TYR A 125 14.72 -8.41 -1.06
C TYR A 125 14.68 -6.88 -1.03
N LEU A 126 14.88 -6.23 0.13
CA LEU A 126 14.73 -4.79 0.29
C LEU A 126 16.09 -4.08 0.30
N VAL A 127 16.12 -2.89 -0.29
CA VAL A 127 17.28 -1.99 -0.24
C VAL A 127 17.32 -1.25 1.10
N ASP A 128 16.15 -0.88 1.63
CA ASP A 128 15.99 -0.13 2.87
C ASP A 128 14.72 -0.51 3.64
N ARG A 129 14.45 0.23 4.71
CA ARG A 129 13.25 0.01 5.52
C ARG A 129 12.01 0.51 4.78
N PRO A 130 10.90 -0.24 4.82
CA PRO A 130 9.63 0.22 4.27
C PRO A 130 9.22 1.58 4.85
N ILE A 131 8.81 2.50 3.98
CA ILE A 131 8.25 3.78 4.39
C ILE A 131 6.73 3.62 4.45
N ARG A 132 6.15 3.82 5.63
CA ARG A 132 4.71 3.75 5.84
C ARG A 132 4.16 5.14 6.05
N GLU A 133 3.23 5.52 5.20
CA GLU A 133 2.51 6.77 5.27
C GLU A 133 1.02 6.53 5.35
N HIS A 134 0.34 7.46 6.00
CA HIS A 134 -1.08 7.44 6.25
C HIS A 134 -1.67 8.73 5.73
N TYR A 135 -2.70 8.61 4.92
CA TYR A 135 -3.35 9.73 4.28
C TYR A 135 -4.84 9.72 4.58
N SER A 136 -5.36 10.86 5.00
CA SER A 136 -6.79 11.16 4.97
C SER A 136 -7.17 11.70 3.60
N VAL A 137 -8.27 11.23 3.04
CA VAL A 137 -8.81 11.78 1.80
C VAL A 137 -9.54 13.08 2.13
N ILE A 138 -9.16 14.17 1.47
CA ILE A 138 -9.70 15.51 1.72
C ILE A 138 -10.40 16.06 0.49
N GLY A 139 -11.71 16.28 0.58
CA GLY A 139 -12.53 16.85 -0.49
C GLY A 139 -13.44 15.85 -1.16
#